data_AF-A0A149V779-F1
#
_entry.id   AF-A0A149V779-F1
#
_cell.length_a   1.000
_cell.length_b   1.000
_cell.length_c   1.000
_cell.angle_alpha   90.00
_cell.angle_beta   90.00
_cell.angle_gamma   90.00
#
_symmetry.space_group_name_H-M   'P 1'
#
loop_
_entity.id
_entity.type
_entity.pdbx_description
1 polymer ?
#
loop_
_entity_poly.entity_id
_entity_poly.type
_entity_poly.pdbx_seq_one_letter_code
_entity_poly.pdbx_strand_id
1 'polypeptide(L)'
;WLASGKSDTSYPMGYPFLYFYGLERRLIADSPSIDEEVLLVAEVERLRELFGHNGSFVNYSTELLNFIAMKHAVTDIPTVEAWKPDLAALGNHMSPLLQAKLGLHALRGMPLDVDLAIAGILSLPPHLTGLWPRIATTRARPEFIELTRHRFNQKFPHGFRLRDKKESRLDLNYRSASQYLHSSIKFEGIDRLPDPAQLTWTKMIKLCEGAREDLSAFAKVVGKERERADSMAAALMLPAELGERETVRSFRAWLDDLPQPLADVPLEELGPRCFGSGKAASGLRQARDMSAMLAQVGYGMEPDPTYGGTKPGENIILFRIGDAQGQLTPVGADFRTAALIMTAIGPAAKALTLGQKLVDALTTRLQLTPHETKRLTARLQLLPERLPTLGRLKTVVESAEPEQRTALASLAASVAVTIGETDQGMMVALERLYEAFGLGRRELYTVLHQGTAATASYASEPIVVEDDKSRRRGHRIPVPPSKAKSQDGIVIDMSKVGVILRETKEVDAILAPIYEEEASEIPISVAVSPTLEQETKFVGLGPEQARLLEALVNQPEWTRSGFEAKARELGLMPDGALEAINEWAYDTFDEELIVDGDPLIINMALLADAPGASS
;
A
#
# COMPACT_ATOMS: atom_id res chain seq x y z
N TRP A 1 36.26 -15.18 -35.10
CA TRP A 1 36.30 -14.24 -33.96
C TRP A 1 37.43 -13.21 -34.02
N LEU A 2 38.72 -13.57 -33.92
CA LEU A 2 39.80 -12.55 -33.99
C LEU A 2 39.79 -11.73 -35.30
N ALA A 3 39.58 -12.38 -36.44
CA ALA A 3 39.51 -11.72 -37.75
C ALA A 3 38.33 -10.74 -37.91
N SER A 4 37.28 -10.85 -37.08
CA SER A 4 36.15 -9.91 -37.07
C SER A 4 36.39 -8.72 -36.12
N GLY A 5 37.64 -8.50 -35.69
CA GLY A 5 37.96 -7.46 -34.72
C GLY A 5 37.45 -7.78 -33.31
N LYS A 6 37.20 -9.06 -33.00
CA LYS A 6 36.68 -9.52 -31.69
C LYS A 6 35.26 -9.01 -31.39
N SER A 7 34.47 -8.72 -32.43
CA SER A 7 33.14 -8.11 -32.30
C SER A 7 31.97 -9.04 -32.61
N ASP A 8 32.24 -10.24 -33.13
CA ASP A 8 31.19 -11.19 -33.52
C ASP A 8 30.69 -11.98 -32.30
N THR A 9 29.47 -11.66 -31.86
CA THR A 9 28.81 -12.25 -30.68
C THR A 9 28.19 -13.62 -30.94
N SER A 10 28.22 -14.13 -32.18
CA SER A 10 27.73 -15.49 -32.50
C SER A 10 28.69 -16.60 -32.08
N TYR A 11 29.95 -16.27 -31.79
CA TYR A 11 30.96 -17.24 -31.37
C TYR A 11 30.77 -17.65 -29.89
N PRO A 12 31.12 -18.89 -29.52
CA PRO A 12 31.05 -19.34 -28.12
C PRO A 12 31.85 -18.45 -27.16
N MET A 13 31.31 -18.22 -25.95
CA MET A 13 31.91 -17.36 -24.92
C MET A 13 33.34 -17.73 -24.51
N GLY A 14 33.76 -18.98 -24.75
CA GLY A 14 35.15 -19.40 -24.51
C GLY A 14 36.19 -18.54 -25.24
N TYR A 15 35.89 -18.04 -26.44
CA TYR A 15 36.83 -17.18 -27.18
C TYR A 15 37.01 -15.79 -26.53
N PRO A 16 35.93 -15.04 -26.22
CA PRO A 16 36.02 -13.82 -25.41
C PRO A 16 36.73 -14.03 -24.08
N PHE A 17 36.43 -15.11 -23.34
CA PHE A 17 37.08 -15.39 -22.06
C PHE A 17 38.58 -15.66 -22.20
N LEU A 18 39.01 -16.45 -23.18
CA LEU A 18 40.43 -16.68 -23.42
C LEU A 18 41.19 -15.39 -23.74
N TYR A 19 40.57 -14.48 -24.50
CA TYR A 19 41.16 -13.16 -24.76
C TYR A 19 41.18 -12.29 -23.50
N PHE A 20 40.09 -12.29 -22.74
CA PHE A 20 39.98 -11.59 -21.46
C PHE A 20 41.05 -12.06 -20.45
N TYR A 21 41.36 -13.36 -20.36
CA TYR A 21 42.44 -13.86 -19.50
C TYR A 21 43.81 -13.26 -19.87
N GLY A 22 44.05 -13.02 -21.16
CA GLY A 22 45.24 -12.33 -21.62
C GLY A 22 45.29 -10.87 -21.16
N LEU A 23 44.17 -10.14 -21.28
CA LEU A 23 44.04 -8.76 -20.81
C LEU A 23 44.22 -8.68 -19.28
N GLU A 24 43.52 -9.54 -18.55
CA GLU A 24 43.55 -9.66 -17.09
C GLU A 24 44.97 -9.92 -16.59
N ARG A 25 45.68 -10.89 -17.20
CA ARG A 25 47.09 -11.15 -16.88
C ARG A 25 47.95 -9.92 -17.15
N ARG A 26 47.77 -9.28 -18.31
CA ARG A 26 48.59 -8.13 -18.71
C ARG A 26 48.42 -6.97 -17.72
N LEU A 27 47.19 -6.67 -17.35
CA LEU A 27 46.82 -5.58 -16.43
C LEU A 27 47.31 -5.83 -14.99
N ILE A 28 47.30 -7.10 -14.53
CA ILE A 28 47.55 -7.41 -13.12
C ILE A 28 48.98 -7.88 -12.87
N ALA A 29 49.48 -8.84 -13.67
CA ALA A 29 50.75 -9.50 -13.42
C ALA A 29 51.92 -8.77 -14.10
N ASP A 30 51.73 -8.32 -15.34
CA ASP A 30 52.83 -7.83 -16.16
C ASP A 30 53.13 -6.33 -15.96
N SER A 31 52.28 -5.61 -15.23
CA SER A 31 52.42 -4.17 -14.90
C SER A 31 52.73 -3.30 -16.15
N PRO A 32 51.73 -3.07 -17.02
CA PRO A 32 51.91 -2.37 -18.27
C PRO A 32 52.22 -0.87 -18.04
N SER A 33 52.71 -0.19 -19.08
CA SER A 33 52.82 1.28 -19.04
C SER A 33 51.44 1.93 -18.92
N ILE A 34 51.37 3.18 -18.41
CA ILE A 34 50.10 3.90 -18.26
C ILE A 34 49.33 3.99 -19.58
N ASP A 35 50.02 4.30 -20.69
CA ASP A 35 49.40 4.40 -22.02
C ASP A 35 48.82 3.06 -22.50
N GLU A 36 49.54 1.96 -22.25
CA GLU A 36 49.07 0.61 -22.57
C GLU A 36 47.89 0.22 -21.66
N GLU A 37 47.95 0.53 -20.38
CA GLU A 37 46.89 0.23 -19.41
C GLU A 37 45.56 0.89 -19.81
N VAL A 38 45.59 2.17 -20.21
CA VAL A 38 44.41 2.90 -20.68
C VAL A 38 43.76 2.19 -21.88
N LEU A 39 44.56 1.71 -22.83
CA LEU A 39 44.06 0.98 -24.00
C LEU A 39 43.47 -0.39 -23.61
N LEU A 40 44.10 -1.10 -22.67
CA LEU A 40 43.64 -2.38 -22.17
C LEU A 40 42.34 -2.25 -21.38
N VAL A 41 42.21 -1.22 -20.54
CA VAL A 41 40.98 -0.89 -19.80
C VAL A 41 39.85 -0.58 -20.78
N ALA A 42 40.10 0.26 -21.78
CA ALA A 42 39.11 0.58 -22.81
C ALA A 42 38.65 -0.66 -23.59
N GLU A 43 39.56 -1.61 -23.86
CA GLU A 43 39.21 -2.88 -24.50
C GLU A 43 38.36 -3.77 -23.59
N VAL A 44 38.64 -3.83 -22.28
CA VAL A 44 37.79 -4.55 -21.31
C VAL A 44 36.39 -3.94 -21.26
N GLU A 45 36.28 -2.61 -21.23
CA GLU A 45 34.99 -1.89 -21.25
C GLU A 45 34.20 -2.18 -22.54
N ARG A 46 34.87 -2.11 -23.70
CA ARG A 46 34.26 -2.42 -25.00
C ARG A 46 33.73 -3.86 -25.04
N LEU A 47 34.51 -4.83 -24.54
CA LEU A 47 34.08 -6.23 -24.49
C LEU A 47 32.91 -6.42 -23.51
N ARG A 48 32.91 -5.73 -22.37
CA ARG A 48 31.80 -5.80 -21.41
C ARG A 48 30.50 -5.27 -22.00
N GLU A 49 30.56 -4.18 -22.77
CA GLU A 49 29.40 -3.66 -23.49
C GLU A 49 28.90 -4.65 -24.55
N LEU A 50 29.82 -5.20 -25.36
CA LEU A 50 29.50 -6.15 -26.42
C LEU A 50 28.90 -7.47 -25.89
N PHE A 51 29.41 -7.97 -24.76
CA PHE A 51 28.98 -9.22 -24.13
C PHE A 51 28.11 -8.99 -22.88
N GLY A 52 27.41 -7.86 -22.80
CA GLY A 52 26.61 -7.47 -21.64
C GLY A 52 25.46 -8.42 -21.27
N HIS A 53 25.07 -9.31 -22.19
CA HIS A 53 24.08 -10.35 -21.96
C HIS A 53 24.62 -11.54 -21.16
N ASN A 54 25.95 -11.71 -21.05
CA ASN A 54 26.56 -12.79 -20.28
C ASN A 54 26.91 -12.32 -18.86
N GLY A 55 26.12 -12.74 -17.86
CA GLY A 55 26.29 -12.31 -16.48
C GLY A 55 27.68 -12.60 -15.90
N SER A 56 28.26 -13.77 -16.19
CA SER A 56 29.61 -14.12 -15.72
C SER A 56 30.67 -13.18 -16.28
N PHE A 57 30.62 -12.87 -17.58
CA PHE A 57 31.56 -11.95 -18.21
C PHE A 57 31.43 -10.53 -17.66
N VAL A 58 30.19 -10.06 -17.47
CA VAL A 58 29.91 -8.76 -16.84
C VAL A 58 30.48 -8.69 -15.43
N ASN A 59 30.32 -9.75 -14.63
CA ASN A 59 30.85 -9.81 -13.27
C ASN A 59 32.39 -9.76 -13.27
N TYR A 60 33.07 -10.67 -13.99
CA TYR A 60 34.54 -10.73 -13.99
C TYR A 60 35.19 -9.47 -14.56
N SER A 61 34.64 -8.92 -15.65
CA SER A 61 35.16 -7.67 -16.23
C SER A 61 34.95 -6.48 -15.28
N THR A 62 33.82 -6.42 -14.57
CA THR A 62 33.57 -5.37 -13.57
C THR A 62 34.51 -5.50 -12.37
N GLU A 63 34.76 -6.71 -11.87
CA GLU A 63 35.73 -6.95 -10.80
C GLU A 63 37.16 -6.55 -11.22
N LEU A 64 37.58 -6.84 -12.45
CA LEU A 64 38.88 -6.43 -12.97
C LEU A 64 39.01 -4.91 -13.02
N LEU A 65 38.01 -4.22 -13.58
CA LEU A 65 38.00 -2.76 -13.68
C LEU A 65 38.00 -2.10 -12.29
N ASN A 66 37.19 -2.63 -11.36
CA ASN A 66 37.16 -2.20 -9.97
C ASN A 66 38.53 -2.36 -9.28
N PHE A 67 39.22 -3.47 -9.54
CA PHE A 67 40.55 -3.73 -9.00
C PHE A 67 41.60 -2.75 -9.54
N ILE A 68 41.60 -2.47 -10.85
CA ILE A 68 42.53 -1.52 -11.48
C ILE A 68 42.30 -0.11 -10.93
N ALA A 69 41.04 0.33 -10.89
CA ALA A 69 40.68 1.62 -10.30
C ALA A 69 41.12 1.74 -8.84
N MET A 70 40.98 0.65 -8.06
CA MET A 70 41.48 0.59 -6.69
C MET A 70 43.01 0.67 -6.63
N LYS A 71 43.73 -0.07 -7.49
CA LYS A 71 45.20 -0.07 -7.52
C LYS A 71 45.76 1.35 -7.68
N HIS A 72 45.14 2.18 -8.52
CA HIS A 72 45.51 3.60 -8.66
C HIS A 72 45.13 4.42 -7.44
N ALA A 73 43.94 4.21 -6.90
CA ALA A 73 43.45 4.99 -5.78
C ALA A 73 44.25 4.73 -4.49
N VAL A 74 44.78 3.52 -4.29
CA VAL A 74 45.61 3.20 -3.11
C VAL A 74 46.95 3.93 -3.10
N THR A 75 47.52 4.24 -4.27
CA THR A 75 48.75 5.05 -4.35
C THR A 75 48.49 6.55 -4.20
N ASP A 76 47.23 6.97 -4.17
CA ASP A 76 46.80 8.36 -4.01
C ASP A 76 45.56 8.45 -3.11
N ILE A 77 45.77 8.36 -1.80
CA ILE A 77 44.70 8.41 -0.77
C ILE A 77 43.72 9.60 -0.97
N PRO A 78 44.18 10.82 -1.32
CA PRO A 78 43.27 11.92 -1.71
C PRO A 78 42.22 11.56 -2.76
N THR A 79 42.55 10.71 -3.73
CA THR A 79 41.58 10.23 -4.74
C THR A 79 40.50 9.35 -4.11
N VAL A 80 40.85 8.47 -3.17
CA VAL A 80 39.85 7.67 -2.40
C VAL A 80 38.95 8.59 -1.57
N GLU A 81 39.52 9.62 -0.95
CA GLU A 81 38.76 10.59 -0.16
C GLU A 81 37.80 11.41 -1.00
N ALA A 82 38.21 11.82 -2.21
CA ALA A 82 37.40 12.61 -3.13
C ALA A 82 36.29 11.79 -3.83
N TRP A 83 36.46 10.47 -3.99
CA TRP A 83 35.51 9.59 -4.66
C TRP A 83 34.11 9.63 -4.05
N LYS A 84 33.04 9.59 -4.85
CA LYS A 84 31.65 9.55 -4.34
C LYS A 84 30.87 8.39 -4.95
N PRO A 85 29.98 7.73 -4.19
CA PRO A 85 29.14 6.67 -4.73
C PRO A 85 28.07 7.25 -5.65
N ASP A 86 27.82 6.58 -6.78
CA ASP A 86 26.60 6.75 -7.56
C ASP A 86 25.54 5.76 -7.08
N LEU A 87 24.55 6.27 -6.33
CA LEU A 87 23.50 5.43 -5.76
C LEU A 87 22.61 4.76 -6.81
N ALA A 88 22.51 5.34 -8.00
CA ALA A 88 21.73 4.80 -9.11
C ALA A 88 22.46 3.63 -9.79
N ALA A 89 23.78 3.70 -9.91
CA ALA A 89 24.62 2.66 -10.53
C ALA A 89 25.14 1.58 -9.55
N LEU A 90 24.85 1.71 -8.25
CA LEU A 90 25.27 0.74 -7.23
C LEU A 90 24.73 -0.67 -7.49
N GLY A 91 25.63 -1.61 -7.74
CA GLY A 91 25.34 -3.04 -7.86
C GLY A 91 25.05 -3.74 -6.52
N ASN A 92 24.93 -5.08 -6.58
CA ASN A 92 24.60 -5.92 -5.43
C ASN A 92 25.76 -6.17 -4.46
N HIS A 93 26.98 -5.83 -4.86
CA HIS A 93 28.20 -6.02 -4.10
C HIS A 93 28.87 -4.68 -3.79
N MET A 94 29.61 -4.63 -2.69
CA MET A 94 30.39 -3.46 -2.31
C MET A 94 31.64 -3.38 -3.17
N SER A 95 31.76 -2.33 -3.97
CA SER A 95 32.98 -2.11 -4.76
C SER A 95 34.18 -1.92 -3.81
N PRO A 96 35.39 -2.33 -4.23
CA PRO A 96 36.60 -2.09 -3.45
C PRO A 96 36.73 -0.63 -3.02
N LEU A 97 36.47 0.34 -3.91
CA LEU A 97 36.59 1.77 -3.61
C LEU A 97 35.66 2.19 -2.48
N LEU A 98 34.43 1.70 -2.48
CA LEU A 98 33.49 1.92 -1.40
C LEU A 98 33.99 1.27 -0.10
N GLN A 99 34.50 0.04 -0.17
CA GLN A 99 35.05 -0.63 1.01
C GLN A 99 36.21 0.17 1.64
N ALA A 100 37.15 0.61 0.80
CA ALA A 100 38.30 1.38 1.24
C ALA A 100 37.89 2.71 1.88
N LYS A 101 36.97 3.44 1.22
CA LYS A 101 36.46 4.72 1.72
C LYS A 101 35.74 4.56 3.06
N LEU A 102 34.87 3.56 3.20
CA LEU A 102 34.17 3.30 4.48
C LEU A 102 35.15 2.91 5.58
N GLY A 103 36.14 2.06 5.27
CA GLY A 103 37.22 1.70 6.18
C GLY A 103 38.03 2.92 6.63
N LEU A 104 38.36 3.84 5.73
CA LEU A 104 39.12 5.06 6.03
C LEU A 104 38.34 5.99 6.96
N HIS A 105 37.05 6.18 6.70
CA HIS A 105 36.18 6.96 7.58
C HIS A 105 36.11 6.35 8.99
N ALA A 106 35.98 5.03 9.08
CA ALA A 106 35.95 4.32 10.36
C ALA A 106 37.27 4.44 11.12
N LEU A 107 38.40 4.23 10.43
CA LEU A 107 39.75 4.32 10.99
C LEU A 107 40.04 5.72 11.56
N ARG A 108 39.61 6.77 10.85
CA ARG A 108 39.84 8.17 11.24
C ARG A 108 38.72 8.75 12.13
N GLY A 109 37.69 7.97 12.46
CA GLY A 109 36.54 8.43 13.23
C GLY A 109 35.71 9.52 12.55
N MET A 110 35.82 9.64 11.21
CA MET A 110 35.09 10.63 10.43
C MET A 110 33.64 10.18 10.19
N PRO A 111 32.64 11.07 10.36
CA PRO A 111 31.27 10.74 10.03
C PRO A 111 31.11 10.50 8.52
N LEU A 112 30.23 9.56 8.16
CA LEU A 112 29.72 9.39 6.80
C LEU A 112 28.67 10.44 6.52
N ASP A 113 28.68 10.97 5.29
CA ASP A 113 27.51 11.62 4.74
C ASP A 113 26.42 10.59 4.41
N VAL A 114 25.26 11.11 4.01
CA VAL A 114 24.07 10.30 3.72
C VAL A 114 24.28 9.35 2.55
N ASP A 115 25.00 9.78 1.51
CA ASP A 115 25.21 8.97 0.30
C ASP A 115 26.14 7.80 0.57
N LEU A 116 27.23 8.02 1.31
CA LEU A 116 28.13 6.96 1.74
C LEU A 116 27.45 5.96 2.68
N ALA A 117 26.61 6.44 3.60
CA ALA A 117 25.88 5.57 4.51
C ALA A 117 24.86 4.69 3.76
N ILE A 118 24.11 5.27 2.81
CA ILE A 118 23.17 4.53 1.96
C ILE A 118 23.92 3.53 1.08
N ALA A 119 25.00 3.96 0.44
CA ALA A 119 25.82 3.09 -0.41
C ALA A 119 26.36 1.89 0.38
N GLY A 120 26.90 2.14 1.57
CA GLY A 120 27.40 1.08 2.44
C GLY A 120 26.33 0.05 2.77
N ILE A 121 25.17 0.48 3.26
CA ILE A 121 24.07 -0.44 3.60
C ILE A 121 23.57 -1.24 2.40
N LEU A 122 23.33 -0.58 1.26
CA LEU A 122 22.79 -1.24 0.07
C LEU A 122 23.76 -2.27 -0.53
N SER A 123 25.05 -2.10 -0.29
CA SER A 123 26.11 -2.98 -0.76
C SER A 123 26.55 -4.05 0.24
N LEU A 124 26.07 -4.00 1.49
CA LEU A 124 26.37 -5.05 2.47
C LEU A 124 25.65 -6.36 2.10
N PRO A 125 26.24 -7.52 2.44
CA PRO A 125 25.55 -8.80 2.37
C PRO A 125 24.20 -8.74 3.11
N PRO A 126 23.10 -9.21 2.50
CA PRO A 126 21.77 -9.06 3.09
C PRO A 126 21.57 -9.71 4.46
N HIS A 127 22.26 -10.82 4.71
CA HIS A 127 22.21 -11.50 6.00
C HIS A 127 22.79 -10.63 7.14
N LEU A 128 23.58 -9.61 6.82
CA LEU A 128 24.12 -8.64 7.78
C LEU A 128 23.19 -7.45 8.00
N THR A 129 22.29 -7.16 7.06
CA THR A 129 21.43 -5.97 7.12
C THR A 129 19.99 -6.27 7.46
N GLY A 130 19.52 -7.52 7.31
CA GLY A 130 18.11 -7.86 7.54
C GLY A 130 17.15 -7.22 6.51
N LEU A 131 17.66 -6.59 5.45
CA LEU A 131 16.87 -5.88 4.45
C LEU A 131 16.21 -6.81 3.41
N TRP A 132 15.80 -8.00 3.85
CA TRP A 132 14.96 -8.92 3.08
C TRP A 132 13.47 -8.68 3.37
N PRO A 133 12.56 -8.88 2.40
CA PRO A 133 12.82 -9.03 0.98
C PRO A 133 13.36 -7.74 0.33
N ARG A 134 14.22 -7.85 -0.68
CA ARG A 134 14.85 -6.71 -1.38
C ARG A 134 13.88 -5.89 -2.26
N ILE A 135 12.57 -6.16 -2.20
CA ILE A 135 11.57 -5.57 -3.11
C ILE A 135 11.57 -4.04 -3.02
N ALA A 136 11.57 -3.47 -1.81
CA ALA A 136 11.60 -2.01 -1.63
C ALA A 136 12.93 -1.39 -2.08
N THR A 137 14.06 -2.07 -1.82
CA THR A 137 15.41 -1.56 -2.13
C THR A 137 15.80 -1.74 -3.61
N THR A 138 15.02 -2.49 -4.38
CA THR A 138 15.23 -2.73 -5.82
C THR A 138 14.15 -2.10 -6.68
N ARG A 139 12.87 -2.38 -6.40
CA ARG A 139 11.73 -1.96 -7.23
C ARG A 139 11.27 -0.53 -6.93
N ALA A 140 11.37 -0.10 -5.68
CA ALA A 140 11.10 1.28 -5.23
C ALA A 140 12.40 1.98 -4.81
N ARG A 141 13.49 1.71 -5.55
CA ARG A 141 14.83 2.18 -5.17
C ARG A 141 14.95 3.70 -5.09
N PRO A 142 14.42 4.50 -6.05
CA PRO A 142 14.46 5.96 -5.94
C PRO A 142 13.76 6.46 -4.67
N GLU A 143 12.56 5.95 -4.39
CA GLU A 143 11.77 6.27 -3.20
C GLU A 143 12.51 5.89 -1.92
N PHE A 144 13.11 4.70 -1.90
CA PHE A 144 13.87 4.21 -0.77
C PHE A 144 15.08 5.10 -0.46
N ILE A 145 15.83 5.50 -1.48
CA ILE A 145 16.98 6.39 -1.33
C ILE A 145 16.52 7.75 -0.80
N GLU A 146 15.46 8.32 -1.35
CA GLU A 146 14.95 9.64 -0.95
C GLU A 146 14.40 9.63 0.48
N LEU A 147 13.59 8.63 0.83
CA LEU A 147 13.02 8.48 2.18
C LEU A 147 14.13 8.26 3.21
N THR A 148 15.09 7.38 2.87
CA THR A 148 16.26 7.13 3.72
C THR A 148 17.07 8.39 3.90
N ARG A 149 17.27 9.20 2.85
CA ARG A 149 17.97 10.48 2.94
C ARG A 149 17.26 11.45 3.89
N HIS A 150 15.95 11.57 3.78
CA HIS A 150 15.15 12.45 4.62
C HIS A 150 15.26 12.06 6.11
N ARG A 151 15.08 10.76 6.40
CA ARG A 151 15.17 10.21 7.75
C ARG A 151 16.59 10.25 8.30
N PHE A 152 17.60 10.05 7.45
CA PHE A 152 19.00 10.14 7.82
C PHE A 152 19.36 11.55 8.29
N ASN A 153 19.00 12.57 7.52
CA ASN A 153 19.31 13.96 7.84
C ASN A 153 18.65 14.41 9.16
N GLN A 154 17.46 13.90 9.46
CA GLN A 154 16.78 14.15 10.74
C GLN A 154 17.47 13.42 11.90
N LYS A 155 17.83 12.14 11.74
CA LYS A 155 18.40 11.30 12.81
C LYS A 155 19.88 11.55 13.05
N PHE A 156 20.62 11.94 12.01
CA PHE A 156 22.07 12.11 11.98
C PHE A 156 22.48 13.44 11.33
N PRO A 157 22.09 14.60 11.90
CA PRO A 157 22.35 15.92 11.30
C PRO A 157 23.84 16.26 11.14
N HIS A 158 24.72 15.57 11.88
CA HIS A 158 26.18 15.72 11.80
C HIS A 158 26.87 14.50 11.14
N GLY A 159 26.10 13.69 10.41
CA GLY A 159 26.57 12.47 9.75
C GLY A 159 26.62 11.24 10.67
N PHE A 160 26.88 10.09 10.06
CA PHE A 160 26.81 8.77 10.71
C PHE A 160 28.20 8.18 10.93
N ARG A 161 28.57 7.90 12.19
CA ARG A 161 29.90 7.36 12.51
C ARG A 161 29.88 5.83 12.62
N LEU A 162 30.68 5.18 11.79
CA LEU A 162 31.01 3.77 11.94
C LEU A 162 32.09 3.59 13.01
N ARG A 163 31.99 2.50 13.78
CA ARG A 163 33.00 2.10 14.75
C ARG A 163 33.41 0.67 14.48
N ASP A 164 34.69 0.41 14.61
CA ASP A 164 35.24 -0.93 14.55
C ASP A 164 35.45 -1.47 15.98
N LYS A 165 34.54 -2.33 16.42
CA LYS A 165 34.60 -2.92 17.77
C LYS A 165 35.39 -4.21 17.85
N LYS A 166 35.62 -4.86 16.71
CA LYS A 166 36.18 -6.22 16.62
C LYS A 166 37.62 -6.23 16.15
N GLU A 167 38.21 -5.06 16.00
CA GLU A 167 39.54 -4.91 15.43
C GLU A 167 39.68 -5.64 14.08
N SER A 168 38.67 -5.49 13.22
CA SER A 168 38.60 -6.14 11.91
C SER A 168 39.66 -5.64 10.92
N ARG A 169 39.98 -6.44 9.90
CA ARG A 169 40.90 -6.06 8.83
C ARG A 169 40.24 -6.32 7.49
N LEU A 170 40.14 -5.28 6.67
CA LEU A 170 39.71 -5.39 5.28
C LEU A 170 40.76 -6.13 4.48
N ASP A 171 40.33 -7.16 3.76
CA ASP A 171 41.16 -7.93 2.85
C ASP A 171 40.70 -7.70 1.40
N LEU A 172 41.47 -6.88 0.67
CA LEU A 172 41.20 -6.56 -0.73
C LEU A 172 41.91 -7.57 -1.63
N ASN A 173 41.35 -8.78 -1.69
CA ASN A 173 41.81 -9.83 -2.60
C ASN A 173 41.05 -9.76 -3.92
N TYR A 174 41.81 -9.73 -5.01
CA TYR A 174 41.29 -9.95 -6.34
C TYR A 174 41.41 -11.41 -6.74
N ARG A 175 40.28 -11.96 -7.15
CA ARG A 175 40.18 -13.29 -7.75
C ARG A 175 39.93 -13.12 -9.23
N SER A 176 40.91 -13.51 -10.03
CA SER A 176 40.78 -13.51 -11.49
C SER A 176 39.75 -14.50 -12.00
N ALA A 177 39.26 -14.24 -13.21
CA ALA A 177 38.49 -15.19 -13.99
C ALA A 177 39.33 -16.42 -14.38
N SER A 178 40.63 -16.22 -14.60
CA SER A 178 41.60 -17.31 -14.73
C SER A 178 41.84 -17.96 -13.35
N GLN A 179 41.86 -19.30 -13.22
CA GLN A 179 41.99 -19.95 -11.89
C GLN A 179 43.36 -19.78 -11.20
N TYR A 180 44.32 -19.10 -11.84
CA TYR A 180 45.74 -19.13 -11.48
C TYR A 180 46.32 -17.78 -11.03
N LEU A 181 45.52 -16.70 -11.02
CA LEU A 181 46.01 -15.36 -10.67
C LEU A 181 45.32 -14.80 -9.43
N HIS A 182 46.04 -14.76 -8.32
CA HIS A 182 45.55 -14.13 -7.09
C HIS A 182 46.43 -12.92 -6.82
N SER A 183 45.81 -11.75 -6.70
CA SER A 183 46.51 -10.50 -6.39
C SER A 183 45.79 -9.81 -5.24
N SER A 184 46.53 -9.22 -4.32
CA SER A 184 45.96 -8.48 -3.19
C SER A 184 46.49 -7.06 -3.17
N ILE A 185 45.63 -6.12 -2.78
CA ILE A 185 45.99 -4.72 -2.66
C ILE A 185 46.41 -4.44 -1.23
N LYS A 186 47.61 -3.86 -1.07
CA LYS A 186 48.10 -3.35 0.21
C LYS A 186 48.09 -1.83 0.18
N PHE A 187 47.61 -1.23 1.25
CA PHE A 187 47.65 0.22 1.43
C PHE A 187 49.02 0.65 1.94
N GLU A 188 49.71 1.51 1.21
CA GLU A 188 50.92 2.14 1.71
C GLU A 188 50.58 3.14 2.83
N GLY A 189 51.32 3.09 3.94
CA GLY A 189 51.14 4.01 5.07
C GLY A 189 49.89 3.77 5.93
N ILE A 190 49.11 2.71 5.67
CA ILE A 190 47.96 2.31 6.50
C ILE A 190 48.23 0.89 7.01
N ASP A 191 48.56 0.79 8.29
CA ASP A 191 48.87 -0.50 8.93
C ASP A 191 47.66 -1.45 8.92
N ARG A 192 46.47 -0.88 9.10
CA ARG A 192 45.22 -1.63 9.19
C ARG A 192 44.01 -0.79 8.81
N LEU A 193 43.23 -1.31 7.86
CA LEU A 193 41.96 -0.74 7.45
C LEU A 193 40.82 -1.63 7.96
N PRO A 194 39.83 -1.10 8.71
CA PRO A 194 38.69 -1.90 9.18
C PRO A 194 37.82 -2.45 8.03
N ASP A 195 37.31 -3.67 8.19
CA ASP A 195 36.37 -4.28 7.23
C ASP A 195 34.96 -3.70 7.43
N PRO A 196 34.37 -3.03 6.42
CA PRO A 196 33.02 -2.49 6.48
C PRO A 196 31.95 -3.49 6.92
N ALA A 197 32.07 -4.77 6.58
CA ALA A 197 31.10 -5.79 6.98
C ALA A 197 31.08 -6.05 8.50
N GLN A 198 32.14 -5.69 9.22
CA GLN A 198 32.27 -5.88 10.68
C GLN A 198 32.01 -4.59 11.49
N LEU A 199 31.67 -3.48 10.82
CA LEU A 199 31.44 -2.18 11.47
C LEU A 199 30.05 -2.07 12.10
N THR A 200 29.86 -1.09 12.99
CA THR A 200 28.60 -0.88 13.71
C THR A 200 27.50 -0.24 12.84
N TRP A 201 26.79 -1.05 12.05
CA TRP A 201 25.69 -0.60 11.19
C TRP A 201 24.30 -0.56 11.84
N THR A 202 24.15 -1.08 13.06
CA THR A 202 22.85 -1.33 13.73
C THR A 202 21.85 -0.17 13.68
N LYS A 203 22.30 1.09 13.90
CA LYS A 203 21.39 2.25 13.87
C LYS A 203 20.93 2.63 12.46
N MET A 204 21.77 2.36 11.46
CA MET A 204 21.46 2.60 10.06
C MET A 204 20.57 1.48 9.51
N ILE A 205 20.84 0.22 9.88
CA ILE A 205 19.96 -0.93 9.61
C ILE A 205 18.54 -0.63 10.07
N LYS A 206 18.34 -0.25 11.34
CA LYS A 206 17.02 0.11 11.88
C LYS A 206 16.33 1.25 11.14
N LEU A 207 17.09 2.22 10.61
CA LEU A 207 16.53 3.32 9.83
C LEU A 207 16.04 2.82 8.47
N CYS A 208 16.83 1.98 7.81
CA CYS A 208 16.49 1.38 6.52
C CYS A 208 15.37 0.35 6.63
N GLU A 209 15.27 -0.41 7.72
CA GLU A 209 14.16 -1.33 8.00
C GLU A 209 12.83 -0.58 8.03
N GLY A 210 12.75 0.52 8.78
CA GLY A 210 11.54 1.36 8.80
C GLY A 210 11.21 1.96 7.44
N ALA A 211 12.21 2.45 6.69
CA ALA A 211 11.99 2.95 5.33
C ALA A 211 11.49 1.84 4.37
N ARG A 212 12.00 0.61 4.52
CA ARG A 212 11.57 -0.56 3.74
C ARG A 212 10.13 -0.95 4.06
N GLU A 213 9.75 -0.96 5.33
CA GLU A 213 8.40 -1.32 5.78
C GLU A 213 7.36 -0.34 5.24
N ASP A 214 7.63 0.95 5.37
CA ASP A 214 6.71 2.00 4.90
C ASP A 214 6.56 2.02 3.37
N LEU A 215 7.58 1.55 2.64
CA LEU A 215 7.53 1.45 1.18
C LEU A 215 7.06 0.07 0.66
N SER A 216 6.80 -0.90 1.55
CA SER A 216 6.49 -2.28 1.15
C SER A 216 5.26 -2.38 0.26
N ALA A 217 4.18 -1.68 0.61
CA ALA A 217 2.94 -1.67 -0.16
C ALA A 217 3.16 -1.10 -1.58
N PHE A 218 3.82 0.06 -1.67
CA PHE A 218 4.16 0.69 -2.94
C PHE A 218 5.06 -0.21 -3.80
N ALA A 219 6.13 -0.77 -3.21
CA ALA A 219 7.08 -1.60 -3.92
C ALA A 219 6.45 -2.90 -4.47
N LYS A 220 5.46 -3.46 -3.78
CA LYS A 220 4.65 -4.58 -4.28
C LYS A 220 3.82 -4.18 -5.51
N VAL A 221 3.24 -2.98 -5.53
CA VAL A 221 2.49 -2.48 -6.70
C VAL A 221 3.41 -2.31 -7.90
N VAL A 222 4.53 -1.62 -7.73
CA VAL A 222 5.53 -1.40 -8.80
C VAL A 222 6.04 -2.73 -9.36
N GLY A 223 6.23 -3.73 -8.50
CA GLY A 223 6.69 -5.05 -8.92
C GLY A 223 5.68 -5.88 -9.70
N LYS A 224 4.37 -5.67 -9.50
CA LYS A 224 3.33 -6.33 -10.29
C LYS A 224 3.11 -5.62 -11.63
N GLU A 225 3.08 -4.30 -11.62
CA GLU A 225 2.87 -3.50 -12.83
C GLU A 225 3.51 -2.13 -12.69
N ARG A 226 4.59 -1.90 -13.45
CA ARG A 226 5.39 -0.66 -13.35
C ARG A 226 4.60 0.59 -13.71
N GLU A 227 3.67 0.49 -14.67
CA GLU A 227 2.79 1.60 -15.07
C GLU A 227 1.90 2.11 -13.93
N ARG A 228 1.59 1.26 -12.92
CA ARG A 228 0.78 1.69 -11.77
C ARG A 228 1.53 2.57 -10.77
N ALA A 229 2.86 2.67 -10.87
CA ALA A 229 3.66 3.52 -10.00
C ALA A 229 3.20 4.99 -10.04
N ASP A 230 2.70 5.42 -11.19
CA ASP A 230 2.28 6.79 -11.46
C ASP A 230 0.76 6.99 -11.26
N SER A 231 0.07 6.07 -10.59
CA SER A 231 -1.35 6.20 -10.25
C SER A 231 -1.58 6.93 -8.92
N MET A 232 -2.76 7.54 -8.74
CA MET A 232 -3.14 8.10 -7.44
C MET A 232 -3.08 7.04 -6.34
N ALA A 233 -3.61 5.84 -6.61
CA ALA A 233 -3.60 4.74 -5.65
C ALA A 233 -2.20 4.39 -5.15
N ALA A 234 -1.20 4.38 -6.04
CA ALA A 234 0.19 4.14 -5.65
C ALA A 234 0.79 5.34 -4.90
N ALA A 235 0.51 6.56 -5.35
CA ALA A 235 0.99 7.77 -4.68
C ALA A 235 0.50 7.86 -3.22
N LEU A 236 -0.71 7.40 -2.91
CA LEU A 236 -1.25 7.36 -1.56
C LEU A 236 -0.60 6.32 -0.64
N MET A 237 0.13 5.36 -1.19
CA MET A 237 0.89 4.39 -0.40
C MET A 237 2.25 4.95 0.05
N LEU A 238 2.67 6.10 -0.49
CA LEU A 238 3.96 6.69 -0.17
C LEU A 238 3.90 7.48 1.15
N PRO A 239 4.99 7.44 1.95
CA PRO A 239 5.10 8.27 3.14
C PRO A 239 5.09 9.77 2.81
N ALA A 240 4.47 10.58 3.68
CA ALA A 240 4.33 12.02 3.49
C ALA A 240 5.68 12.75 3.40
N GLU A 241 6.76 12.18 3.95
CA GLU A 241 8.12 12.72 3.88
C GLU A 241 8.67 12.79 2.45
N LEU A 242 8.15 11.98 1.52
CA LEU A 242 8.51 12.05 0.09
C LEU A 242 7.79 13.19 -0.65
N GLY A 243 6.92 13.93 0.04
CA GLY A 243 6.17 15.02 -0.53
C GLY A 243 5.16 14.58 -1.58
N GLU A 244 4.55 15.57 -2.24
CA GLU A 244 3.50 15.33 -3.21
C GLU A 244 4.04 15.03 -4.61
N ARG A 245 3.71 13.84 -5.12
CA ARG A 245 4.02 13.38 -6.48
C ARG A 245 3.36 14.26 -7.55
N GLU A 246 3.99 14.34 -8.71
CA GLU A 246 3.44 15.05 -9.87
C GLU A 246 2.08 14.47 -10.32
N THR A 247 1.87 13.15 -10.18
CA THR A 247 0.56 12.51 -10.41
C THR A 247 -0.55 13.14 -9.57
N VAL A 248 -0.30 13.39 -8.27
CA VAL A 248 -1.31 13.94 -7.37
C VAL A 248 -1.59 15.41 -7.74
N ARG A 249 -0.53 16.17 -8.05
CA ARG A 249 -0.65 17.56 -8.50
C ARG A 249 -1.42 17.69 -9.81
N SER A 250 -1.09 16.87 -10.81
CA SER A 250 -1.78 16.86 -12.11
C SER A 250 -3.23 16.36 -12.00
N PHE A 251 -3.51 15.39 -11.12
CA PHE A 251 -4.87 14.96 -10.84
C PHE A 251 -5.70 16.06 -10.18
N ARG A 252 -5.14 16.77 -9.18
CA ARG A 252 -5.81 17.92 -8.57
C ARG A 252 -6.08 19.03 -9.59
N ALA A 253 -5.10 19.36 -10.42
CA ALA A 253 -5.27 20.36 -11.47
C ALA A 253 -6.38 20.00 -12.46
N TRP A 254 -6.47 18.73 -12.85
CA TRP A 254 -7.58 18.23 -13.68
C TRP A 254 -8.93 18.37 -12.97
N LEU A 255 -9.02 18.02 -11.68
CA LEU A 255 -10.24 18.18 -10.89
C LEU A 255 -10.66 19.66 -10.73
N ASP A 256 -9.69 20.57 -10.58
CA ASP A 256 -9.92 22.01 -10.43
C ASP A 256 -10.43 22.66 -11.74
N ASP A 257 -10.10 22.08 -12.90
CA ASP A 257 -10.56 22.54 -14.22
C ASP A 257 -11.99 22.04 -14.56
N LEU A 258 -12.53 21.08 -13.79
CA LEU A 258 -13.87 20.56 -14.02
C LEU A 258 -14.97 21.60 -13.74
N PRO A 259 -16.11 21.53 -14.46
CA PRO A 259 -17.25 22.42 -14.23
C PRO A 259 -17.73 22.44 -12.77
N GLN A 260 -17.98 23.63 -12.25
CA GLN A 260 -18.48 23.85 -10.89
C GLN A 260 -19.97 24.25 -10.91
N PRO A 261 -20.77 23.92 -9.87
CA PRO A 261 -20.39 23.23 -8.63
C PRO A 261 -20.39 21.68 -8.73
N LEU A 262 -20.88 21.14 -9.85
CA LEU A 262 -21.04 19.71 -10.10
C LEU A 262 -20.50 19.39 -11.50
N ALA A 263 -19.70 18.34 -11.61
CA ALA A 263 -19.14 17.86 -12.88
C ALA A 263 -19.62 16.44 -13.15
N ASP A 264 -20.21 16.20 -14.32
CA ASP A 264 -20.52 14.86 -14.81
C ASP A 264 -19.31 14.31 -15.57
N VAL A 265 -18.72 13.24 -15.04
CA VAL A 265 -17.47 12.67 -15.53
C VAL A 265 -17.66 11.18 -15.81
N PRO A 266 -17.28 10.70 -17.02
CA PRO A 266 -17.26 9.27 -17.32
C PRO A 266 -16.30 8.51 -16.39
N LEU A 267 -16.73 7.35 -15.90
CA LEU A 267 -15.91 6.45 -15.08
C LEU A 267 -14.65 5.98 -15.83
N GLU A 268 -14.72 5.89 -17.16
CA GLU A 268 -13.59 5.57 -18.02
C GLU A 268 -12.51 6.67 -18.05
N GLU A 269 -12.85 7.91 -17.70
CA GLU A 269 -11.87 9.00 -17.55
C GLU A 269 -11.27 9.04 -16.15
N LEU A 270 -12.09 8.86 -15.10
CA LEU A 270 -11.65 8.89 -13.71
C LEU A 270 -10.86 7.64 -13.30
N GLY A 271 -11.32 6.46 -13.72
CA GLY A 271 -10.76 5.17 -13.30
C GLY A 271 -9.25 5.03 -13.56
N PRO A 272 -8.76 5.29 -14.79
CA PRO A 272 -7.34 5.24 -15.10
C PRO A 272 -6.49 6.22 -14.31
N ARG A 273 -7.02 7.40 -13.98
CA ARG A 273 -6.31 8.39 -13.15
C ARG A 273 -6.16 7.91 -11.69
N CYS A 274 -7.17 7.21 -11.19
CA CYS A 274 -7.14 6.64 -9.84
C CYS A 274 -6.23 5.40 -9.74
N PHE A 275 -6.34 4.45 -10.67
CA PHE A 275 -5.76 3.11 -10.53
C PHE A 275 -4.67 2.73 -11.55
N GLY A 276 -4.45 3.56 -12.57
CA GLY A 276 -3.63 3.21 -13.73
C GLY A 276 -4.42 2.50 -14.84
N SER A 277 -3.77 2.31 -15.99
CA SER A 277 -4.28 1.58 -17.16
C SER A 277 -4.71 0.14 -16.80
N GLY A 278 -5.79 -0.36 -17.43
CA GLY A 278 -6.09 -1.79 -17.48
C GLY A 278 -7.00 -2.40 -16.40
N LYS A 279 -7.46 -1.65 -15.39
CA LYS A 279 -8.46 -2.17 -14.41
C LYS A 279 -9.84 -1.55 -14.59
N ALA A 280 -10.87 -2.39 -14.67
CA ALA A 280 -12.26 -1.96 -14.59
C ALA A 280 -12.52 -1.36 -13.19
N ALA A 281 -12.67 -0.03 -13.13
CA ALA A 281 -12.90 0.73 -11.89
C ALA A 281 -14.34 0.62 -11.34
N SER A 282 -15.03 -0.50 -11.58
CA SER A 282 -16.50 -0.59 -11.44
C SER A 282 -17.01 -1.44 -10.28
N GLY A 283 -16.14 -2.07 -9.49
CA GLY A 283 -16.53 -2.84 -8.30
C GLY A 283 -16.72 -1.96 -7.05
N LEU A 284 -17.48 -2.47 -6.07
CA LEU A 284 -17.79 -1.75 -4.82
C LEU A 284 -16.54 -1.36 -4.01
N ARG A 285 -15.52 -2.22 -4.00
CA ARG A 285 -14.24 -1.93 -3.36
C ARG A 285 -13.53 -0.77 -4.06
N GLN A 286 -13.39 -0.83 -5.39
CA GLN A 286 -12.77 0.25 -6.15
C GLN A 286 -13.54 1.57 -5.99
N ALA A 287 -14.86 1.54 -5.94
CA ALA A 287 -15.66 2.75 -5.72
C ALA A 287 -15.38 3.40 -4.34
N ARG A 288 -15.20 2.60 -3.29
CA ARG A 288 -14.79 3.10 -1.96
C ARG A 288 -13.36 3.64 -1.98
N ASP A 289 -12.45 2.94 -2.67
CA ASP A 289 -11.07 3.38 -2.82
C ASP A 289 -10.99 4.71 -3.59
N MET A 290 -11.78 4.90 -4.66
CA MET A 290 -11.90 6.17 -5.38
C MET A 290 -12.47 7.28 -4.50
N SER A 291 -13.51 6.99 -3.71
CA SER A 291 -14.10 7.95 -2.77
C SER A 291 -13.05 8.42 -1.76
N ALA A 292 -12.25 7.50 -1.21
CA ALA A 292 -11.15 7.83 -0.32
C ALA A 292 -10.06 8.69 -1.01
N MET A 293 -9.68 8.35 -2.25
CA MET A 293 -8.70 9.12 -3.04
C MET A 293 -9.18 10.54 -3.34
N LEU A 294 -10.42 10.70 -3.80
CA LEU A 294 -11.02 11.99 -4.09
C LEU A 294 -11.12 12.86 -2.83
N ALA A 295 -11.46 12.25 -1.69
CA ALA A 295 -11.51 12.98 -0.42
C ALA A 295 -10.16 13.59 -0.04
N GLN A 296 -9.03 12.92 -0.35
CA GLN A 296 -7.69 13.47 -0.12
C GLN A 296 -7.37 14.73 -0.90
N VAL A 297 -7.99 14.90 -2.07
CA VAL A 297 -7.83 16.08 -2.91
C VAL A 297 -9.00 17.06 -2.77
N GLY A 298 -9.90 16.87 -1.80
CA GLY A 298 -11.00 17.78 -1.49
C GLY A 298 -12.27 17.59 -2.31
N TYR A 299 -12.41 16.44 -2.99
CA TYR A 299 -13.54 16.11 -3.85
C TYR A 299 -14.38 14.96 -3.31
N GLY A 300 -15.68 15.00 -3.61
CA GLY A 300 -16.62 13.93 -3.39
C GLY A 300 -17.12 13.38 -4.71
N MET A 301 -17.61 12.14 -4.68
CA MET A 301 -18.26 11.50 -5.82
C MET A 301 -19.68 11.06 -5.47
N GLU A 302 -20.54 10.93 -6.47
CA GLU A 302 -21.76 10.13 -6.44
C GLU A 302 -21.86 9.31 -7.74
N PRO A 303 -22.38 8.06 -7.73
CA PRO A 303 -22.86 7.36 -6.56
C PRO A 303 -21.69 6.84 -5.70
N ASP A 304 -21.80 6.98 -4.38
CA ASP A 304 -20.74 6.62 -3.45
C ASP A 304 -21.20 5.56 -2.43
N PRO A 305 -20.70 4.32 -2.52
CA PRO A 305 -21.05 3.25 -1.59
C PRO A 305 -20.71 3.52 -0.12
N THR A 306 -19.78 4.44 0.16
CA THR A 306 -19.44 4.86 1.52
C THR A 306 -20.59 5.68 2.13
N TYR A 307 -21.33 6.41 1.30
CA TYR A 307 -22.44 7.29 1.67
C TYR A 307 -23.81 6.71 1.28
N GLY A 308 -23.93 5.38 1.25
CA GLY A 308 -25.17 4.67 0.94
C GLY A 308 -25.59 4.71 -0.53
N GLY A 309 -24.70 5.11 -1.44
CA GLY A 309 -24.89 5.03 -2.88
C GLY A 309 -24.72 3.60 -3.41
N THR A 310 -25.15 3.38 -4.65
CA THR A 310 -24.92 2.12 -5.37
C THR A 310 -23.53 2.09 -5.99
N LYS A 311 -23.16 0.98 -6.63
CA LYS A 311 -21.97 0.96 -7.49
C LYS A 311 -22.07 2.03 -8.59
N PRO A 312 -20.97 2.70 -8.97
CA PRO A 312 -20.91 3.55 -10.15
C PRO A 312 -21.35 2.81 -11.42
N GLY A 313 -22.08 3.52 -12.27
CA GLY A 313 -22.41 3.10 -13.62
C GLY A 313 -21.35 3.59 -14.60
N GLU A 314 -21.79 4.14 -15.74
CA GLU A 314 -20.90 4.77 -16.72
C GLU A 314 -20.42 6.15 -16.29
N ASN A 315 -21.26 6.91 -15.58
CA ASN A 315 -21.00 8.28 -15.18
C ASN A 315 -20.97 8.45 -13.66
N ILE A 316 -20.17 9.42 -13.21
CA ILE A 316 -20.02 9.83 -11.81
C ILE A 316 -20.18 11.35 -11.76
N ILE A 317 -20.88 11.85 -10.74
CA ILE A 317 -20.90 13.28 -10.44
C ILE A 317 -19.83 13.59 -9.41
N LEU A 318 -18.92 14.48 -9.75
CA LEU A 318 -17.89 15.01 -8.86
C LEU A 318 -18.29 16.39 -8.33
N PHE A 319 -17.93 16.67 -7.08
CA PHE A 319 -18.18 17.96 -6.44
C PHE A 319 -17.11 18.30 -5.42
N ARG A 320 -16.84 19.59 -5.26
CA ARG A 320 -15.89 20.06 -4.25
C ARG A 320 -16.51 19.99 -2.86
N ILE A 321 -15.88 19.21 -1.98
CA ILE A 321 -16.25 19.12 -0.56
C ILE A 321 -15.72 20.39 0.11
N GLY A 322 -14.43 20.69 0.05
CA GLY A 322 -13.85 21.92 0.61
C GLY A 322 -12.35 21.76 0.81
N ASP A 323 -11.71 22.68 1.54
CA ASP A 323 -10.25 22.66 1.76
C ASP A 323 -9.81 21.74 2.92
N ALA A 324 -10.76 21.01 3.53
CA ALA A 324 -10.48 20.12 4.66
C ALA A 324 -9.78 18.83 4.21
N GLN A 325 -8.57 18.66 4.74
CA GLN A 325 -7.49 17.79 4.30
C GLN A 325 -7.75 16.28 4.54
N GLY A 326 -8.48 15.64 3.63
CA GLY A 326 -8.27 14.21 3.36
C GLY A 326 -8.84 13.19 4.34
N GLN A 327 -9.95 13.51 5.02
CA GLN A 327 -10.74 12.51 5.72
C GLN A 327 -12.19 12.47 5.24
N LEU A 328 -12.67 11.25 4.99
CA LEU A 328 -14.08 10.98 4.73
C LEU A 328 -14.89 11.40 5.97
N THR A 329 -15.86 12.28 5.77
CA THR A 329 -16.76 12.68 6.86
C THR A 329 -17.62 11.48 7.27
N PRO A 330 -17.69 11.13 8.57
CA PRO A 330 -18.55 10.05 9.04
C PRO A 330 -20.00 10.29 8.61
N VAL A 331 -20.68 9.22 8.17
CA VAL A 331 -22.06 9.32 7.72
C VAL A 331 -23.01 9.44 8.93
N GLY A 332 -23.60 10.62 9.10
CA GLY A 332 -24.64 10.85 10.12
C GLY A 332 -25.94 10.10 9.83
N ALA A 333 -26.74 9.86 10.87
CA ALA A 333 -28.07 9.25 10.73
C ALA A 333 -29.02 10.13 9.89
N ASP A 334 -28.87 11.45 10.00
CA ASP A 334 -29.66 12.43 9.26
C ASP A 334 -29.38 12.38 7.76
N PHE A 335 -28.10 12.30 7.36
CA PHE A 335 -27.76 12.13 5.95
C PHE A 335 -28.23 10.79 5.39
N ARG A 336 -28.11 9.68 6.14
CA ARG A 336 -28.67 8.38 5.72
C ARG A 336 -30.17 8.50 5.46
N THR A 337 -30.89 9.16 6.36
CA THR A 337 -32.33 9.43 6.22
C THR A 337 -32.61 10.24 4.95
N ALA A 338 -31.89 11.34 4.73
CA ALA A 338 -32.07 12.18 3.54
C ALA A 338 -31.77 11.42 2.24
N ALA A 339 -30.72 10.60 2.23
CA ALA A 339 -30.32 9.75 1.13
C ALA A 339 -31.39 8.70 0.75
N LEU A 340 -32.00 8.07 1.76
CA LEU A 340 -33.08 7.09 1.55
C LEU A 340 -34.32 7.78 0.95
N ILE A 341 -34.73 8.93 1.52
CA ILE A 341 -35.86 9.71 1.02
C ILE A 341 -35.58 10.19 -0.41
N MET A 342 -34.38 10.69 -0.68
CA MET A 342 -33.94 11.09 -2.02
C MET A 342 -34.04 9.94 -3.02
N THR A 343 -33.66 8.72 -2.62
CA THR A 343 -33.78 7.53 -3.49
C THR A 343 -35.23 7.15 -3.76
N ALA A 344 -36.12 7.34 -2.79
CA ALA A 344 -37.52 6.94 -2.87
C ALA A 344 -38.39 7.91 -3.70
N ILE A 345 -38.32 9.21 -3.40
CA ILE A 345 -39.21 10.24 -3.99
C ILE A 345 -38.47 11.23 -4.91
N GLY A 346 -37.13 11.23 -4.89
CA GLY A 346 -36.32 12.09 -5.75
C GLY A 346 -36.59 11.95 -7.26
N PRO A 347 -36.83 10.75 -7.82
CA PRO A 347 -37.19 10.60 -9.23
C PRO A 347 -38.46 11.36 -9.63
N ALA A 348 -39.51 11.30 -8.80
CA ALA A 348 -40.73 12.08 -9.02
C ALA A 348 -40.47 13.58 -8.88
N ALA A 349 -39.75 14.00 -7.84
CA ALA A 349 -39.41 15.40 -7.66
C ALA A 349 -38.58 15.94 -8.85
N LYS A 350 -37.68 15.13 -9.42
CA LYS A 350 -36.90 15.48 -10.61
C LYS A 350 -37.79 15.65 -11.84
N ALA A 351 -38.67 14.69 -12.12
CA ALA A 351 -39.63 14.76 -13.23
C ALA A 351 -40.57 15.97 -13.13
N LEU A 352 -40.91 16.39 -11.91
CA LEU A 352 -41.75 17.57 -11.64
C LEU A 352 -40.96 18.88 -11.55
N THR A 353 -39.65 18.89 -11.82
CA THR A 353 -38.75 20.06 -11.63
C THR A 353 -38.71 20.61 -10.20
N LEU A 354 -39.10 19.81 -9.21
CA LEU A 354 -39.10 20.11 -7.77
C LEU A 354 -37.84 19.59 -7.05
N GLY A 355 -36.89 18.99 -7.78
CA GLY A 355 -35.72 18.35 -7.20
C GLY A 355 -34.88 19.26 -6.28
N GLN A 356 -34.64 20.51 -6.67
CA GLN A 356 -33.91 21.46 -5.81
C GLN A 356 -34.68 21.78 -4.53
N LYS A 357 -36.00 22.00 -4.62
CA LYS A 357 -36.84 22.22 -3.44
C LYS A 357 -36.80 21.03 -2.49
N LEU A 358 -36.74 19.80 -3.02
CA LEU A 358 -36.58 18.59 -2.20
C LEU A 358 -35.25 18.58 -1.46
N VAL A 359 -34.14 18.94 -2.12
CA VAL A 359 -32.84 19.07 -1.48
C VAL A 359 -32.88 20.14 -0.38
N ASP A 360 -33.45 21.31 -0.64
CA ASP A 360 -33.51 22.42 0.30
C ASP A 360 -34.37 22.07 1.54
N ALA A 361 -35.51 21.40 1.32
CA ALA A 361 -36.40 20.95 2.39
C ALA A 361 -35.75 19.86 3.26
N LEU A 362 -35.08 18.88 2.66
CA LEU A 362 -34.33 17.86 3.40
C LEU A 362 -33.17 18.47 4.17
N THR A 363 -32.42 19.38 3.55
CA THR A 363 -31.30 20.10 4.17
C THR A 363 -31.75 20.85 5.42
N THR A 364 -32.84 21.61 5.30
CA THR A 364 -33.38 22.41 6.41
C THR A 364 -33.89 21.52 7.53
N ARG A 365 -34.65 20.47 7.19
CA ARG A 365 -35.36 19.65 8.17
C ARG A 365 -34.47 18.67 8.92
N LEU A 366 -33.40 18.20 8.28
CA LEU A 366 -32.42 17.27 8.83
C LEU A 366 -31.10 17.96 9.20
N GLN A 367 -31.05 19.30 9.12
CA GLN A 367 -29.88 20.13 9.47
C GLN A 367 -28.59 19.66 8.80
N LEU A 368 -28.66 19.34 7.51
CA LEU A 368 -27.54 18.78 6.77
C LEU A 368 -26.42 19.81 6.62
N THR A 369 -25.18 19.33 6.69
CA THR A 369 -24.00 20.17 6.45
C THR A 369 -23.92 20.60 4.98
N PRO A 370 -23.19 21.69 4.65
CA PRO A 370 -23.02 22.12 3.26
C PRO A 370 -22.48 21.03 2.32
N HIS A 371 -21.61 20.14 2.83
CA HIS A 371 -21.05 19.02 2.08
C HIS A 371 -22.11 17.95 1.77
N GLU A 372 -22.94 17.63 2.76
CA GLU A 372 -24.06 16.69 2.64
C GLU A 372 -25.13 17.21 1.68
N THR A 373 -25.44 18.51 1.71
CA THR A 373 -26.35 19.16 0.75
C THR A 373 -25.82 19.07 -0.68
N LYS A 374 -24.53 19.37 -0.92
CA LYS A 374 -23.91 19.19 -2.24
C LYS A 374 -23.98 17.74 -2.71
N ARG A 375 -23.69 16.80 -1.82
CA ARG A 375 -23.75 15.36 -2.09
C ARG A 375 -25.17 14.91 -2.47
N LEU A 376 -26.20 15.39 -1.77
CA LEU A 376 -27.60 15.12 -2.15
C LEU A 376 -27.96 15.72 -3.50
N THR A 377 -27.45 16.92 -3.80
CA THR A 377 -27.64 17.57 -5.11
C THR A 377 -27.00 16.75 -6.23
N ALA A 378 -25.77 16.27 -6.03
CA ALA A 378 -25.09 15.35 -6.95
C ALA A 378 -25.88 14.06 -7.16
N ARG A 379 -26.41 13.47 -6.08
CA ARG A 379 -27.24 12.26 -6.15
C ARG A 379 -28.52 12.49 -6.95
N LEU A 380 -29.19 13.63 -6.75
CA LEU A 380 -30.38 14.00 -7.52
C LEU A 380 -30.10 14.06 -9.03
N GLN A 381 -28.94 14.58 -9.45
CA GLN A 381 -28.58 14.64 -10.87
C GLN A 381 -28.48 13.24 -11.51
N LEU A 382 -28.00 12.24 -10.76
CA LEU A 382 -27.87 10.85 -11.24
C LEU A 382 -29.18 10.06 -11.22
N LEU A 383 -30.18 10.51 -10.46
CA LEU A 383 -31.44 9.79 -10.39
C LEU A 383 -32.13 9.79 -11.76
N PRO A 384 -32.67 8.64 -12.22
CA PRO A 384 -33.50 8.64 -13.40
C PRO A 384 -34.84 9.32 -13.10
N GLU A 385 -35.56 9.78 -14.11
CA GLU A 385 -36.91 10.36 -13.94
C GLU A 385 -37.99 9.30 -13.67
N ARG A 386 -37.69 8.03 -13.95
CA ARG A 386 -38.59 6.91 -13.65
C ARG A 386 -38.55 6.53 -12.16
N LEU A 387 -39.72 6.28 -11.59
CA LEU A 387 -39.85 5.80 -10.21
C LEU A 387 -39.14 4.45 -10.00
N PRO A 388 -38.55 4.22 -8.81
CA PRO A 388 -38.00 2.92 -8.46
C PRO A 388 -39.10 1.85 -8.42
N THR A 389 -38.71 0.61 -8.68
CA THR A 389 -39.60 -0.55 -8.54
C THR A 389 -39.87 -0.84 -7.07
N LEU A 390 -41.02 -1.45 -6.75
CA LEU A 390 -41.34 -1.84 -5.38
C LEU A 390 -40.28 -2.76 -4.77
N GLY A 391 -39.69 -3.68 -5.55
CA GLY A 391 -38.59 -4.52 -5.07
C GLY A 391 -37.34 -3.70 -4.69
N ARG A 392 -36.98 -2.69 -5.49
CA ARG A 392 -35.87 -1.79 -5.16
C ARG A 392 -36.19 -0.92 -3.94
N LEU A 393 -37.43 -0.46 -3.79
CA LEU A 393 -37.84 0.26 -2.58
C LEU A 393 -37.78 -0.65 -1.33
N LYS A 394 -38.24 -1.90 -1.42
CA LYS A 394 -38.16 -2.86 -0.30
C LYS A 394 -36.72 -3.10 0.17
N THR A 395 -35.78 -3.31 -0.77
CA THR A 395 -34.35 -3.46 -0.41
C THR A 395 -33.76 -2.20 0.25
N VAL A 396 -34.14 -1.01 -0.21
CA VAL A 396 -33.75 0.27 0.41
C VAL A 396 -34.35 0.40 1.81
N VAL A 397 -35.61 -0.01 2.00
CA VAL A 397 -36.33 0.02 3.27
C VAL A 397 -35.81 -1.02 4.27
N GLU A 398 -35.38 -2.19 3.81
CA GLU A 398 -34.78 -3.23 4.64
C GLU A 398 -33.45 -2.78 5.27
N SER A 399 -32.78 -1.80 4.66
CA SER A 399 -31.58 -1.18 5.24
C SER A 399 -31.87 -0.21 6.40
N ALA A 400 -33.14 0.13 6.64
CA ALA A 400 -33.57 0.98 7.74
C ALA A 400 -34.14 0.18 8.92
N GLU A 401 -33.79 0.60 10.13
CA GLU A 401 -34.25 -0.02 11.38
C GLU A 401 -35.78 -0.05 11.48
N PRO A 402 -36.40 -1.14 11.97
CA PRO A 402 -37.86 -1.29 12.01
C PRO A 402 -38.57 -0.14 12.72
N GLU A 403 -37.97 0.36 13.80
CA GLU A 403 -38.49 1.45 14.64
C GLU A 403 -38.51 2.80 13.92
N GLN A 404 -37.68 2.98 12.87
CA GLN A 404 -37.53 4.23 12.14
C GLN A 404 -38.39 4.30 10.87
N ARG A 405 -38.98 3.18 10.42
CA ARG A 405 -39.71 3.07 9.16
C ARG A 405 -40.90 4.03 9.05
N THR A 406 -41.71 4.10 10.10
CA THR A 406 -42.87 5.00 10.16
C THR A 406 -42.44 6.47 10.21
N ALA A 407 -41.38 6.77 10.96
CA ALA A 407 -40.83 8.13 11.03
C ALA A 407 -40.29 8.59 9.67
N LEU A 408 -39.54 7.73 8.97
CA LEU A 408 -39.02 7.99 7.62
C LEU A 408 -40.13 8.24 6.60
N ALA A 409 -41.16 7.39 6.58
CA ALA A 409 -42.30 7.54 5.69
C ALA A 409 -43.07 8.86 5.96
N SER A 410 -43.30 9.18 7.23
CA SER A 410 -43.95 10.43 7.63
C SER A 410 -43.13 11.67 7.26
N LEU A 411 -41.80 11.59 7.38
CA LEU A 411 -40.88 12.66 7.02
C LEU A 411 -40.91 12.89 5.50
N ALA A 412 -40.86 11.82 4.70
CA ALA A 412 -40.96 11.92 3.24
C ALA A 412 -42.28 12.58 2.80
N ALA A 413 -43.41 12.20 3.41
CA ALA A 413 -44.71 12.82 3.13
C ALA A 413 -44.76 14.29 3.55
N SER A 414 -44.21 14.64 4.73
CA SER A 414 -44.18 16.03 5.20
C SER A 414 -43.27 16.92 4.35
N VAL A 415 -42.13 16.39 3.89
CA VAL A 415 -41.24 17.08 2.95
C VAL A 415 -41.93 17.27 1.60
N ALA A 416 -42.66 16.27 1.11
CA ALA A 416 -43.46 16.38 -0.13
C ALA A 416 -44.51 17.50 -0.06
N VAL A 417 -45.20 17.68 1.08
CA VAL A 417 -46.12 18.80 1.28
C VAL A 417 -45.39 20.15 1.24
N THR A 418 -44.18 20.21 1.80
CA THR A 418 -43.40 21.46 1.90
C THR A 418 -42.93 21.95 0.52
N ILE A 419 -42.57 21.05 -0.39
CA ILE A 419 -42.06 21.42 -1.73
C ILE A 419 -43.15 21.90 -2.71
N GLY A 420 -44.43 21.72 -2.35
CA GLY A 420 -45.60 22.11 -3.16
C GLY A 420 -46.16 20.96 -4.00
N GLU A 421 -47.35 21.20 -4.56
CA GLU A 421 -48.24 20.28 -5.31
C GLU A 421 -47.92 18.78 -5.18
N THR A 422 -48.75 18.09 -4.39
CA THR A 422 -48.94 16.64 -4.43
C THR A 422 -49.59 16.24 -5.76
N ASP A 423 -48.87 16.48 -6.86
CA ASP A 423 -49.26 16.05 -8.20
C ASP A 423 -49.29 14.51 -8.25
N GLN A 424 -50.00 13.95 -9.23
CA GLN A 424 -50.25 12.53 -9.36
C GLN A 424 -48.95 11.71 -9.32
N GLY A 425 -47.86 12.23 -9.92
CA GLY A 425 -46.53 11.59 -9.90
C GLY A 425 -45.91 11.46 -8.49
N MET A 426 -46.01 12.51 -7.67
CA MET A 426 -45.49 12.51 -6.30
C MET A 426 -46.32 11.63 -5.38
N MET A 427 -47.65 11.65 -5.55
CA MET A 427 -48.57 10.77 -4.82
C MET A 427 -48.29 9.29 -5.10
N VAL A 428 -48.06 8.92 -6.37
CA VAL A 428 -47.69 7.54 -6.72
C VAL A 428 -46.33 7.14 -6.10
N ALA A 429 -45.37 8.07 -6.02
CA ALA A 429 -44.09 7.82 -5.36
C ALA A 429 -44.27 7.54 -3.86
N LEU A 430 -45.07 8.35 -3.18
CA LEU A 430 -45.37 8.20 -1.76
C LEU A 430 -46.20 6.94 -1.47
N GLU A 431 -47.21 6.62 -2.28
CA GLU A 431 -47.99 5.40 -2.13
C GLU A 431 -47.10 4.15 -2.26
N ARG A 432 -46.16 4.12 -3.22
CA ARG A 432 -45.19 3.03 -3.36
C ARG A 432 -44.23 2.95 -2.18
N LEU A 433 -43.80 4.09 -1.65
CA LEU A 433 -42.92 4.12 -0.47
C LEU A 433 -43.64 3.54 0.76
N TYR A 434 -44.89 3.96 1.03
CA TYR A 434 -45.70 3.42 2.13
C TYR A 434 -45.98 1.93 1.95
N GLU A 435 -46.30 1.49 0.74
CA GLU A 435 -46.47 0.07 0.42
C GLU A 435 -45.18 -0.74 0.66
N ALA A 436 -44.01 -0.17 0.32
CA ALA A 436 -42.72 -0.81 0.58
C ALA A 436 -42.41 -0.94 2.09
N PHE A 437 -42.87 0.00 2.92
CA PHE A 437 -42.79 -0.08 4.39
C PHE A 437 -43.85 -0.99 5.02
N GLY A 438 -44.82 -1.49 4.25
CA GLY A 438 -45.97 -2.24 4.78
C GLY A 438 -47.00 -1.36 5.49
N LEU A 439 -46.97 -0.05 5.25
CA LEU A 439 -47.88 0.94 5.83
C LEU A 439 -49.13 1.11 4.95
N GLY A 440 -50.26 1.44 5.58
CA GLY A 440 -51.53 1.58 4.88
C GLY A 440 -51.65 2.94 4.17
N ARG A 441 -52.32 2.98 3.01
CA ARG A 441 -52.61 4.25 2.30
C ARG A 441 -53.33 5.28 3.19
N ARG A 442 -54.17 4.84 4.12
CA ARG A 442 -54.87 5.72 5.07
C ARG A 442 -53.90 6.56 5.91
N GLU A 443 -52.77 5.98 6.32
CA GLU A 443 -51.76 6.67 7.14
C GLU A 443 -51.02 7.75 6.34
N LEU A 444 -50.78 7.51 5.05
CA LEU A 444 -50.24 8.52 4.14
C LEU A 444 -51.18 9.73 4.06
N TYR A 445 -52.48 9.50 3.78
CA TYR A 445 -53.45 10.58 3.65
C TYR A 445 -53.62 11.36 4.96
N THR A 446 -53.57 10.70 6.14
CA THR A 446 -53.63 11.42 7.42
C THR A 446 -52.44 12.38 7.61
N VAL A 447 -51.22 11.96 7.26
CA VAL A 447 -50.02 12.81 7.38
C VAL A 447 -50.09 13.98 6.40
N LEU A 448 -50.56 13.74 5.16
CA LEU A 448 -50.75 14.79 4.16
C LEU A 448 -51.81 15.82 4.60
N HIS A 449 -52.94 15.39 5.17
CA HIS A 449 -53.98 16.29 5.66
C HIS A 449 -53.52 17.12 6.87
N GLN A 450 -52.77 16.52 7.80
CA GLN A 450 -52.20 17.26 8.94
C GLN A 450 -51.16 18.29 8.47
N GLY A 451 -50.29 17.91 7.52
CA GLY A 451 -49.29 18.82 6.96
C GLY A 451 -49.92 20.01 6.22
N THR A 452 -50.92 19.75 5.38
CA THR A 452 -51.63 20.80 4.62
C THR A 452 -52.42 21.73 5.53
N ALA A 453 -53.10 21.20 6.56
CA ALA A 453 -53.80 22.00 7.57
C ALA A 453 -52.83 22.88 8.39
N ALA A 454 -51.65 22.36 8.76
CA ALA A 454 -50.62 23.13 9.45
C ALA A 454 -50.10 24.28 8.56
N THR A 455 -49.81 24.04 7.28
CA THR A 455 -49.41 25.11 6.35
C THR A 455 -50.53 26.12 6.09
N ALA A 456 -51.79 25.70 6.09
CA ALA A 456 -52.94 26.60 5.93
C ALA A 456 -53.18 27.45 7.19
N SER A 457 -52.89 26.93 8.38
CA SER A 457 -53.02 27.66 9.65
C SER A 457 -52.05 28.85 9.75
N TYR A 458 -50.84 28.76 9.17
CA TYR A 458 -49.90 29.89 9.09
C TYR A 458 -50.33 30.96 8.08
N ALA A 459 -51.21 30.64 7.14
CA ALA A 459 -51.75 31.59 6.17
C ALA A 459 -53.09 32.20 6.60
N SER A 460 -53.67 31.77 7.73
CA SER A 460 -55.02 32.17 8.17
C SER A 460 -55.13 32.24 9.69
N GLU A 461 -54.39 33.13 10.34
CA GLU A 461 -54.76 33.59 11.69
C GLU A 461 -55.44 34.97 11.59
N PRO A 462 -56.67 35.14 12.11
CA PRO A 462 -57.30 36.45 12.19
C PRO A 462 -56.64 37.28 13.28
N ILE A 463 -56.17 38.48 12.93
CA ILE A 463 -55.66 39.48 13.87
C ILE A 463 -56.84 39.96 14.75
N VAL A 464 -56.84 39.58 16.02
CA VAL A 464 -57.77 40.13 17.01
C VAL A 464 -57.18 41.40 17.59
N VAL A 465 -57.77 42.54 17.25
CA VAL A 465 -57.54 43.83 17.90
C VAL A 465 -58.42 43.89 19.15
N GLU A 466 -57.75 44.07 20.30
CA GLU A 466 -58.23 44.57 21.60
C GLU A 466 -59.74 44.62 21.89
N ASP A 467 -60.14 44.09 23.05
CA ASP A 467 -61.00 44.89 23.93
C ASP A 467 -60.80 44.56 25.42
N ASP A 468 -60.84 45.63 26.21
CA ASP A 468 -60.38 45.75 27.58
C ASP A 468 -61.55 45.80 28.59
N LYS A 469 -61.24 45.39 29.83
CA LYS A 469 -61.97 45.52 31.11
C LYS A 469 -63.41 44.96 31.21
N SER A 470 -63.54 43.88 31.99
CA SER A 470 -64.51 43.90 33.09
C SER A 470 -63.96 43.25 34.36
N ARG A 471 -64.14 43.98 35.47
CA ARG A 471 -63.76 43.62 36.83
C ARG A 471 -65.00 43.07 37.54
N ARG A 472 -64.81 41.93 38.21
CA ARG A 472 -65.45 41.44 39.46
C ARG A 472 -66.51 40.32 39.38
N ARG A 473 -66.07 39.24 40.05
CA ARG A 473 -66.70 38.41 41.12
C ARG A 473 -67.79 37.41 40.74
N GLY A 474 -67.44 36.13 40.89
CA GLY A 474 -68.40 35.06 41.15
C GLY A 474 -67.77 33.67 41.33
N HIS A 475 -67.40 33.34 42.57
CA HIS A 475 -67.34 32.03 43.25
C HIS A 475 -66.60 30.78 42.68
N ARG A 476 -65.88 30.15 43.62
CA ARG A 476 -64.98 28.98 43.53
C ARG A 476 -65.68 27.70 43.07
N ILE A 477 -65.00 26.96 42.20
CA ILE A 477 -65.26 25.54 41.90
C ILE A 477 -64.01 24.72 42.29
N PRO A 478 -64.16 23.51 42.88
CA PRO A 478 -63.14 22.82 43.68
C PRO A 478 -61.99 22.21 42.86
N VAL A 479 -60.84 22.07 43.52
CA VAL A 479 -59.59 21.50 42.98
C VAL A 479 -59.75 19.98 42.74
N PRO A 480 -59.42 19.44 41.55
CA PRO A 480 -59.33 17.99 41.32
C PRO A 480 -58.06 17.38 41.95
N PRO A 481 -58.09 16.09 42.32
CA PRO A 481 -57.18 15.50 43.29
C PRO A 481 -55.78 15.23 42.75
N SER A 482 -54.78 15.41 43.61
CA SER A 482 -53.41 14.95 43.39
C SER A 482 -53.38 13.42 43.27
N LYS A 483 -52.98 12.91 42.11
CA LYS A 483 -52.51 11.53 41.98
C LYS A 483 -51.00 11.50 42.09
N ALA A 484 -50.55 10.54 42.89
CA ALA A 484 -49.18 10.30 43.28
C ALA A 484 -48.31 9.75 42.12
N LYS A 485 -47.01 10.01 42.29
CA LYS A 485 -45.79 9.40 41.75
C LYS A 485 -45.90 8.14 40.89
N SER A 486 -45.16 8.15 39.78
CA SER A 486 -44.29 7.04 39.36
C SER A 486 -42.88 7.58 39.08
N GLN A 487 -41.92 7.04 39.82
CA GLN A 487 -40.49 7.09 39.54
C GLN A 487 -40.20 6.11 38.40
N ASP A 488 -39.29 6.47 37.50
CA ASP A 488 -38.11 5.66 37.16
C ASP A 488 -37.28 6.41 36.11
N GLY A 489 -36.35 7.24 36.61
CA GLY A 489 -35.16 7.59 35.87
C GLY A 489 -34.07 6.61 36.29
N ILE A 490 -33.53 5.85 35.34
CA ILE A 490 -32.38 4.99 35.59
C ILE A 490 -31.19 5.91 35.95
N VAL A 491 -30.83 5.92 37.23
CA VAL A 491 -29.60 6.57 37.71
C VAL A 491 -28.51 5.50 37.71
N ILE A 492 -27.56 5.62 36.79
CA ILE A 492 -26.40 4.74 36.69
C ILE A 492 -25.49 5.03 37.90
N ASP A 493 -25.32 4.00 38.74
CA ASP A 493 -24.43 4.05 39.89
C ASP A 493 -22.97 3.93 39.43
N MET A 494 -22.34 5.09 39.21
CA MET A 494 -20.95 5.21 38.75
C MET A 494 -19.92 4.57 39.69
N SER A 495 -20.30 4.21 40.92
CA SER A 495 -19.44 3.45 41.83
C SER A 495 -19.28 1.98 41.41
N LYS A 496 -20.32 1.38 40.82
CA LYS A 496 -20.28 -0.01 40.30
C LYS A 496 -19.54 -0.12 38.96
N VAL A 497 -19.60 0.92 38.13
CA VAL A 497 -18.84 1.00 36.87
C VAL A 497 -17.32 1.02 37.15
N GLY A 498 -16.90 1.69 38.21
CA GLY A 498 -15.50 1.72 38.64
C GLY A 498 -14.98 0.38 39.20
N VAL A 499 -15.86 -0.46 39.75
CA VAL A 499 -15.51 -1.81 40.21
C VAL A 499 -15.32 -2.75 39.02
N ILE A 500 -16.24 -2.72 38.04
CA ILE A 500 -16.15 -3.56 36.82
C ILE A 500 -14.90 -3.23 36.00
N LEU A 501 -14.51 -1.95 35.91
CA LEU A 501 -13.28 -1.51 35.23
C LEU A 501 -11.98 -1.88 35.97
N ARG A 502 -12.05 -2.09 37.29
CA ARG A 502 -10.91 -2.62 38.06
C ARG A 502 -10.78 -4.12 37.90
N GLU A 503 -11.89 -4.84 37.91
CA GLU A 503 -11.93 -6.29 37.68
C GLU A 503 -11.44 -6.65 36.26
N THR A 504 -11.70 -5.81 35.24
CA THR A 504 -11.14 -6.03 33.89
C THR A 504 -9.62 -5.81 33.84
N LYS A 505 -9.08 -4.90 34.64
CA LYS A 505 -7.62 -4.65 34.72
C LYS A 505 -6.88 -5.72 35.50
N GLU A 506 -7.50 -6.33 36.51
CA GLU A 506 -6.90 -7.46 37.24
C GLU A 506 -6.90 -8.74 36.41
N VAL A 507 -7.91 -8.97 35.56
CA VAL A 507 -7.93 -10.12 34.63
C VAL A 507 -6.88 -9.97 33.52
N ASP A 508 -6.65 -8.77 33.00
CA ASP A 508 -5.55 -8.49 32.04
C ASP A 508 -4.16 -8.70 32.68
N ALA A 509 -3.99 -8.35 33.96
CA ALA A 509 -2.72 -8.54 34.68
C ALA A 509 -2.44 -10.03 34.99
N ILE A 510 -3.49 -10.87 35.09
CA ILE A 510 -3.39 -12.31 35.31
C ILE A 510 -3.13 -13.07 33.99
N LEU A 511 -3.55 -12.51 32.84
CA LEU A 511 -3.31 -13.09 31.50
C LEU A 511 -1.95 -12.69 30.89
N ALA A 512 -1.36 -11.58 31.33
CA ALA A 512 -0.04 -11.12 30.87
C ALA A 512 1.13 -12.12 31.03
N PRO A 513 1.21 -12.98 32.08
CA PRO A 513 2.31 -13.94 32.24
C PRO A 513 2.24 -15.17 31.31
N ILE A 514 1.18 -15.32 30.52
CA ILE A 514 1.00 -16.47 29.61
C ILE A 514 1.62 -16.19 28.22
N TYR A 515 2.01 -14.93 27.94
CA TYR A 515 2.57 -14.51 26.66
C TYR A 515 4.08 -14.23 26.67
N GLU A 516 4.80 -14.59 27.73
CA GLU A 516 6.27 -14.57 27.74
C GLU A 516 6.82 -16.00 27.60
N GLU A 517 7.07 -16.42 26.35
CA GLU A 517 7.91 -17.59 26.06
C GLU A 517 9.39 -17.21 26.20
N GLU A 518 10.05 -17.82 27.18
CA GLU A 518 11.50 -17.84 27.35
C GLU A 518 12.17 -18.57 26.18
N ALA A 519 12.81 -17.84 25.27
CA ALA A 519 13.67 -18.41 24.26
C ALA A 519 14.96 -18.97 24.91
N SER A 520 15.01 -20.29 25.08
CA SER A 520 16.24 -21.01 25.43
C SER A 520 17.21 -21.05 24.24
N GLU A 521 18.44 -20.60 24.48
CA GLU A 521 19.58 -20.74 23.57
C GLU A 521 20.06 -22.20 23.51
N ILE A 522 20.08 -22.79 22.31
CA ILE A 522 20.81 -24.03 22.01
C ILE A 522 21.92 -23.68 21.00
N PRO A 523 23.20 -24.03 21.25
CA PRO A 523 24.30 -23.72 20.35
C PRO A 523 24.40 -24.76 19.23
N ILE A 524 24.53 -24.32 17.98
CA ILE A 524 24.89 -25.21 16.86
C ILE A 524 26.15 -24.70 16.16
N SER A 525 27.06 -25.66 16.00
CA SER A 525 28.42 -25.56 15.47
C SER A 525 28.46 -25.75 13.94
N VAL A 526 29.16 -24.82 13.28
CA VAL A 526 30.11 -24.89 12.14
C VAL A 526 29.84 -25.76 10.89
N ALA A 527 30.07 -25.10 9.74
CA ALA A 527 30.69 -25.54 8.48
C ALA A 527 29.78 -25.76 7.27
N VAL A 528 29.89 -24.88 6.26
CA VAL A 528 29.60 -25.24 4.86
C VAL A 528 30.64 -24.56 3.95
N SER A 529 31.38 -25.39 3.21
CA SER A 529 32.28 -24.99 2.11
C SER A 529 31.48 -24.67 0.84
N PRO A 530 31.93 -23.76 -0.03
CA PRO A 530 31.21 -23.44 -1.26
C PRO A 530 31.38 -24.55 -2.30
N THR A 531 30.26 -25.14 -2.74
CA THR A 531 30.20 -26.07 -3.88
C THR A 531 29.72 -25.32 -5.12
N LEU A 532 30.39 -25.57 -6.24
CA LEU A 532 30.16 -24.99 -7.57
C LEU A 532 28.69 -25.09 -8.00
N GLU A 533 28.11 -23.97 -8.42
CA GLU A 533 26.76 -23.86 -8.99
C GLU A 533 26.65 -24.73 -10.26
N GLN A 534 25.83 -25.78 -10.19
CA GLN A 534 25.31 -26.50 -11.35
C GLN A 534 23.93 -25.93 -11.67
N GLU A 535 23.65 -25.70 -12.96
CA GLU A 535 22.35 -25.23 -13.46
C GLU A 535 21.22 -26.17 -13.00
N THR A 536 20.25 -25.64 -12.25
CA THR A 536 19.08 -26.36 -11.77
C THR A 536 17.86 -26.05 -12.64
N LYS A 537 17.00 -27.06 -12.86
CA LYS A 537 15.81 -26.96 -13.73
C LYS A 537 14.74 -25.98 -13.19
N PHE A 538 14.81 -25.64 -11.91
CA PHE A 538 13.91 -24.71 -11.22
C PHE A 538 14.66 -23.45 -10.81
N VAL A 539 14.43 -22.36 -11.55
CA VAL A 539 15.05 -21.04 -11.27
C VAL A 539 14.55 -20.53 -9.91
N GLY A 540 15.49 -20.15 -9.04
CA GLY A 540 15.20 -19.59 -7.71
C GLY A 540 15.16 -20.60 -6.56
N LEU A 541 15.22 -21.89 -6.84
CA LEU A 541 15.32 -22.95 -5.83
C LEU A 541 16.78 -23.41 -5.67
N GLY A 542 17.24 -23.60 -4.43
CA GLY A 542 18.60 -24.10 -4.14
C GLY A 542 18.85 -25.49 -4.76
N PRO A 543 20.11 -25.87 -5.05
CA PRO A 543 20.41 -27.07 -5.82
C PRO A 543 19.99 -28.38 -5.14
N GLU A 544 19.99 -28.42 -3.82
CA GLU A 544 19.55 -29.58 -3.04
C GLU A 544 18.01 -29.66 -2.99
N GLN A 545 17.33 -28.51 -2.86
CA GLN A 545 15.88 -28.40 -2.87
C GLN A 545 15.30 -28.69 -4.26
N ALA A 546 15.99 -28.30 -5.33
CA ALA A 546 15.63 -28.63 -6.71
C ALA A 546 15.68 -30.13 -6.96
N ARG A 547 16.72 -30.82 -6.48
CA ARG A 547 16.80 -32.29 -6.55
C ARG A 547 15.74 -32.99 -5.72
N LEU A 548 15.41 -32.44 -4.55
CA LEU A 548 14.30 -32.95 -3.74
C LEU A 548 12.97 -32.80 -4.51
N LEU A 549 12.70 -31.63 -5.07
CA LEU A 549 11.50 -31.38 -5.86
C LEU A 549 11.41 -32.29 -7.09
N GLU A 550 12.49 -32.48 -7.84
CA GLU A 550 12.56 -33.43 -8.97
C GLU A 550 12.22 -34.87 -8.57
N ALA A 551 12.67 -35.30 -7.38
CA ALA A 551 12.33 -36.62 -6.86
C ALA A 551 10.83 -36.73 -6.51
N LEU A 552 10.27 -35.66 -5.95
CA LEU A 552 8.90 -35.59 -5.47
C LEU A 552 7.86 -35.51 -6.61
N VAL A 553 8.16 -34.87 -7.73
CA VAL A 553 7.28 -34.74 -8.92
C VAL A 553 6.86 -36.10 -9.52
N ASN A 554 7.56 -37.18 -9.20
CA ASN A 554 7.24 -38.51 -9.74
C ASN A 554 6.01 -39.17 -9.11
N GLN A 555 5.50 -38.66 -7.98
CA GLN A 555 4.32 -39.21 -7.30
C GLN A 555 3.46 -38.06 -6.74
N PRO A 556 2.13 -38.06 -6.93
CA PRO A 556 1.26 -36.98 -6.47
C PRO A 556 1.03 -36.98 -4.95
N GLU A 557 1.33 -38.10 -4.27
CA GLU A 557 1.13 -38.28 -2.83
C GLU A 557 2.37 -38.95 -2.23
N TRP A 558 2.83 -38.45 -1.08
CA TRP A 558 3.94 -39.01 -0.32
C TRP A 558 3.54 -39.24 1.13
N THR A 559 3.92 -40.35 1.73
CA THR A 559 3.82 -40.49 3.19
C THR A 559 4.83 -39.55 3.85
N ARG A 560 4.49 -38.99 5.03
CA ARG A 560 5.40 -38.08 5.74
C ARG A 560 6.77 -38.71 6.00
N SER A 561 6.80 -39.98 6.38
CA SER A 561 8.02 -40.77 6.57
C SER A 561 8.83 -40.98 5.29
N GLY A 562 8.16 -41.10 4.14
CA GLY A 562 8.81 -41.21 2.82
C GLY A 562 9.47 -39.91 2.38
N PHE A 563 8.79 -38.78 2.59
CA PHE A 563 9.33 -37.45 2.33
C PHE A 563 10.54 -37.15 3.23
N GLU A 564 10.44 -37.40 4.54
CA GLU A 564 11.54 -37.19 5.48
C GLU A 564 12.77 -38.05 5.16
N ALA A 565 12.56 -39.30 4.73
CA ALA A 565 13.66 -40.16 4.29
C ALA A 565 14.37 -39.60 3.06
N LYS A 566 13.62 -39.04 2.10
CA LYS A 566 14.17 -38.45 0.88
C LYS A 566 14.89 -37.12 1.12
N ALA A 567 14.34 -36.27 1.98
CA ALA A 567 15.00 -35.03 2.41
C ALA A 567 16.32 -35.33 3.15
N ARG A 568 16.32 -36.34 4.03
CA ARG A 568 17.50 -36.76 4.79
C ARG A 568 18.57 -37.41 3.90
N GLU A 569 18.19 -38.16 2.86
CA GLU A 569 19.11 -38.69 1.84
C GLU A 569 19.88 -37.58 1.12
N LEU A 570 19.25 -36.42 0.93
CA LEU A 570 19.83 -35.24 0.30
C LEU A 570 20.50 -34.27 1.28
N GLY A 571 20.61 -34.63 2.56
CA GLY A 571 21.25 -33.79 3.59
C GLY A 571 20.41 -32.59 4.07
N LEU A 572 19.13 -32.55 3.71
CA LEU A 572 18.21 -31.47 4.05
C LEU A 572 17.43 -31.77 5.34
N MET A 573 17.11 -30.72 6.11
CA MET A 573 16.12 -30.81 7.19
C MET A 573 14.71 -30.89 6.56
N PRO A 574 13.90 -31.91 6.90
CA PRO A 574 12.62 -32.15 6.22
C PRO A 574 11.66 -30.95 6.25
N ASP A 575 11.36 -30.41 7.43
CA ASP A 575 10.40 -29.31 7.57
C ASP A 575 10.94 -28.02 6.91
N GLY A 576 12.24 -27.73 7.06
CA GLY A 576 12.86 -26.58 6.39
C GLY A 576 12.93 -26.72 4.86
N ALA A 577 13.01 -27.93 4.33
CA ALA A 577 12.93 -28.18 2.89
C ALA A 577 11.50 -28.06 2.35
N LEU A 578 10.51 -28.50 3.13
CA LEU A 578 9.09 -28.35 2.80
C LEU A 578 8.72 -26.85 2.76
N GLU A 579 9.10 -26.09 3.78
CA GLU A 579 8.88 -24.64 3.84
C GLU A 579 9.56 -23.93 2.66
N ALA A 580 10.82 -24.23 2.36
CA ALA A 580 11.55 -23.60 1.26
C ALA A 580 10.92 -23.90 -0.13
N ILE A 581 10.40 -25.12 -0.34
CA ILE A 581 9.72 -25.49 -1.58
C ILE A 581 8.36 -24.81 -1.68
N ASN A 582 7.60 -24.73 -0.59
CA ASN A 582 6.33 -24.03 -0.56
C ASN A 582 6.48 -22.51 -0.69
N GLU A 583 7.49 -21.92 -0.07
CA GLU A 583 7.81 -20.50 -0.20
C GLU A 583 8.14 -20.15 -1.66
N TRP A 584 8.94 -20.99 -2.33
CA TRP A 584 9.18 -20.86 -3.76
C TRP A 584 7.91 -21.01 -4.61
N ALA A 585 7.02 -21.93 -4.22
CA ALA A 585 5.74 -22.12 -4.91
C ALA A 585 4.80 -20.92 -4.74
N TYR A 586 4.73 -20.34 -3.54
CA TYR A 586 3.99 -19.11 -3.28
C TYR A 586 4.56 -17.93 -4.06
N ASP A 587 5.89 -17.81 -4.15
CA ASP A 587 6.55 -16.76 -4.92
C ASP A 587 6.31 -16.89 -6.45
N THR A 588 6.15 -18.12 -6.94
CA THR A 588 6.03 -18.41 -8.38
C THR A 588 4.57 -18.52 -8.84
N PHE A 589 3.69 -19.10 -8.03
CA PHE A 589 2.31 -19.46 -8.40
C PHE A 589 1.22 -18.92 -7.45
N ASP A 590 1.58 -18.24 -6.36
CA ASP A 590 0.64 -17.72 -5.33
C ASP A 590 -0.18 -18.83 -4.62
N GLU A 591 0.29 -20.09 -4.69
CA GLU A 591 -0.31 -21.28 -4.07
C GLU A 591 0.77 -22.19 -3.47
N GLU A 592 0.42 -22.97 -2.43
CA GLU A 592 1.29 -24.01 -1.89
C GLU A 592 1.43 -25.20 -2.86
N LEU A 593 2.65 -25.69 -3.01
CA LEU A 593 2.93 -26.83 -3.88
C LEU A 593 2.80 -28.17 -3.15
N ILE A 594 3.15 -28.21 -1.87
CA ILE A 594 3.06 -29.38 -1.00
C ILE A 594 2.12 -29.04 0.15
N VAL A 595 0.92 -29.62 0.15
CA VAL A 595 -0.03 -29.48 1.26
C VAL A 595 0.42 -30.39 2.39
N ASP A 596 0.69 -29.80 3.57
CA ASP A 596 1.12 -30.58 4.75
C ASP A 596 -0.03 -31.46 5.28
N GLY A 597 0.23 -32.76 5.42
CA GLY A 597 -0.75 -33.80 5.71
C GLY A 597 -0.10 -35.20 5.75
N ASP A 598 -0.89 -36.22 6.12
CA ASP A 598 -0.50 -37.63 5.96
C ASP A 598 -1.61 -38.37 5.20
N PRO A 599 -1.49 -38.53 3.86
CA PRO A 599 -0.30 -38.25 3.05
C PRO A 599 -0.11 -36.75 2.70
N LEU A 600 1.14 -36.36 2.41
CA LEU A 600 1.53 -35.10 1.80
C LEU A 600 1.05 -35.08 0.35
N ILE A 601 0.33 -34.02 -0.05
CA ILE A 601 -0.25 -33.91 -1.40
C ILE A 601 0.55 -32.90 -2.21
N ILE A 602 1.03 -33.30 -3.38
CA ILE A 602 1.77 -32.43 -4.30
C ILE A 602 0.80 -31.92 -5.37
N ASN A 603 0.66 -30.60 -5.46
CA ASN A 603 -0.19 -29.94 -6.44
C ASN A 603 0.49 -29.92 -7.82
N MET A 604 0.39 -31.04 -8.52
CA MET A 604 1.01 -31.26 -9.84
C MET A 604 0.53 -30.29 -10.93
N ALA A 605 -0.62 -29.63 -10.75
CA ALA A 605 -1.12 -28.63 -11.69
C ALA A 605 -0.23 -27.37 -11.73
N LEU A 606 0.37 -26.98 -10.60
CA LEU A 606 1.25 -25.81 -10.52
C LEU A 606 2.59 -26.05 -11.24
N LEU A 607 3.04 -27.30 -11.31
CA LEU A 607 4.29 -27.68 -11.98
C LEU A 607 4.19 -27.71 -13.51
N ALA A 608 2.98 -27.74 -14.07
CA ALA A 608 2.77 -27.67 -15.52
C ALA A 608 3.01 -26.26 -16.08
N ASP A 609 2.76 -25.23 -15.27
CA ASP A 609 2.94 -23.81 -15.60
C ASP A 609 4.31 -23.25 -15.17
N ALA A 610 5.19 -24.10 -14.62
CA ALA A 610 6.52 -23.70 -14.18
C ALA A 610 7.46 -23.37 -15.36
N PRO A 611 8.22 -22.25 -15.30
CA PRO A 611 9.23 -21.95 -16.31
C PRO A 611 10.32 -23.04 -16.30
N GLY A 612 10.27 -23.95 -17.27
CA GLY A 612 11.19 -25.10 -17.40
C GLY A 612 10.52 -26.49 -17.50
N ALA A 613 9.19 -26.59 -17.41
CA ALA A 613 8.46 -27.87 -17.41
C ALA A 613 8.32 -28.56 -18.79
N SER A 614 8.62 -27.88 -19.89
CA SER A 614 8.62 -28.47 -21.25
C SER A 614 10.05 -28.76 -21.74
N SER A 615 10.64 -29.82 -21.17
CA SER A 615 11.65 -30.66 -21.82
C SER A 615 11.76 -31.99 -21.10
#